data_AF-A0A2E3D4J7-F1
#
_entry.id   AF-A0A2E3D4J7-F1
#
_cell.length_a   1.000
_cell.length_b   1.000
_cell.length_c   1.000
_cell.angle_alpha   90.00
_cell.angle_beta   90.00
_cell.angle_gamma   90.00
#
_symmetry.space_group_name_H-M   'P 1'
#
loop_
_entity.id
_entity.type
_entity.pdbx_description
1 polymer ?
#
loop_
_entity_poly.entity_id
_entity_poly.type
_entity_poly.pdbx_seq_one_letter_code
_entity_poly.pdbx_strand_id
1 'polypeptide(L)'
;MVMEYLKNKAKSKPATNETKLPDWVSKSNSSFKAWQYVEELKKEKSLYIKRHHKATDFLTKKTHQIKGSDIAKALCISRASLMNTSSYSESFRQYLEKVNRELEEAKNAKLKNTSQSASRGSIRNRKDELMTMNTDLKKRLSALENQKTEELVRYAFDQLPLNIKRKLGLS
;
A
#
# COMPACT_ATOMS: atom_id res chain seq x y z
N MET A 1 -41.47 -8.01 9.14
CA MET A 1 -40.25 -8.24 8.32
C MET A 1 -39.04 -7.39 8.72
N VAL A 2 -39.12 -6.06 8.86
CA VAL A 2 -37.94 -5.22 9.20
C VAL A 2 -37.39 -5.48 10.61
N MET A 3 -38.26 -5.70 11.59
CA MET A 3 -37.86 -6.03 12.97
C MET A 3 -37.18 -7.40 13.09
N GLU A 4 -37.55 -8.33 12.23
CA GLU A 4 -37.02 -9.70 12.20
C GLU A 4 -35.62 -9.71 11.56
N TYR A 5 -35.41 -8.89 10.53
CA TYR A 5 -34.10 -8.64 9.92
C TYR A 5 -33.12 -8.00 10.92
N LEU A 6 -33.56 -7.00 11.70
CA LEU A 6 -32.73 -6.38 12.74
C LEU A 6 -32.40 -7.36 13.87
N LYS A 7 -33.36 -8.21 14.28
CA LYS A 7 -33.15 -9.25 15.29
C LYS A 7 -32.18 -10.33 14.81
N ASN A 8 -32.27 -10.73 13.54
CA ASN A 8 -31.31 -11.66 12.93
C ASN A 8 -29.93 -11.04 12.76
N LYS A 9 -29.82 -9.75 12.43
CA LYS A 9 -28.54 -9.03 12.35
C LYS A 9 -27.90 -8.82 13.73
N ALA A 10 -28.70 -8.65 14.78
CA ALA A 10 -28.20 -8.59 16.16
C ALA A 10 -27.73 -9.96 16.65
N LYS A 11 -28.43 -11.05 16.28
CA LYS A 11 -28.03 -12.45 16.55
C LYS A 11 -26.84 -12.92 15.69
N SER A 12 -26.65 -12.33 14.50
CA SER A 12 -25.53 -12.64 13.60
C SER A 12 -24.27 -11.82 13.90
N LYS A 13 -24.26 -10.98 14.95
CA LYS A 13 -22.98 -10.59 15.55
C LYS A 13 -22.33 -11.89 15.98
N PRO A 14 -21.17 -12.28 15.41
CA PRO A 14 -20.52 -13.51 15.83
C PRO A 14 -20.37 -13.44 17.34
N ALA A 15 -20.84 -14.50 18.01
CA ALA A 15 -20.57 -14.77 19.41
C ALA A 15 -19.14 -14.33 19.68
N THR A 16 -18.96 -13.46 20.69
CA THR A 16 -17.68 -12.99 21.22
C THR A 16 -16.59 -13.94 20.79
N ASN A 17 -15.79 -13.54 19.77
CA ASN A 17 -14.63 -14.30 19.38
C ASN A 17 -13.92 -14.62 20.68
N GLU A 18 -13.89 -15.90 21.06
CA GLU A 18 -13.01 -16.39 22.11
C GLU A 18 -11.64 -16.03 21.59
N THR A 19 -11.23 -14.82 21.93
CA THR A 19 -9.99 -14.23 21.46
C THR A 19 -9.02 -15.08 22.23
N LYS A 20 -8.47 -16.12 21.59
CA LYS A 20 -7.61 -17.11 22.25
C LYS A 20 -6.59 -16.30 23.03
N LEU A 21 -6.74 -16.26 24.36
CA LEU A 21 -5.83 -15.53 25.20
C LEU A 21 -4.47 -16.17 24.92
N PRO A 22 -3.44 -15.40 24.57
CA PRO A 22 -2.11 -15.94 24.46
C PRO A 22 -1.72 -16.64 25.77
N ASP A 23 -0.97 -17.74 25.71
CA ASP A 23 -0.65 -18.56 26.89
C ASP A 23 0.09 -17.79 28.00
N TRP A 24 0.73 -16.67 27.63
CA TRP A 24 1.41 -15.77 28.55
C TRP A 24 0.50 -14.76 29.26
N VAL A 25 -0.77 -14.64 28.84
CA VAL A 25 -1.74 -13.70 29.42
C VAL A 25 -2.49 -14.38 30.56
N SER A 26 -2.24 -13.91 31.78
CA SER A 26 -3.00 -14.33 32.96
C SER A 26 -3.96 -13.23 33.43
N LYS A 27 -5.17 -13.62 33.84
CA LYS A 27 -6.15 -12.73 34.47
C LYS A 27 -5.71 -12.25 35.86
N SER A 28 -4.75 -12.93 36.50
CA SER A 28 -4.28 -12.58 37.85
C SER A 28 -3.29 -11.42 37.88
N ASN A 29 -2.64 -11.12 36.75
CA ASN A 29 -1.60 -10.10 36.68
C ASN A 29 -1.98 -8.98 35.68
N SER A 30 -1.11 -7.98 35.58
CA SER A 30 -1.31 -6.85 34.66
C SER A 30 -1.19 -7.21 33.18
N SER A 31 -0.79 -8.43 32.82
CA SER A 31 -0.64 -8.85 31.42
C SER A 31 -1.98 -8.83 30.66
N PHE A 32 -3.08 -9.19 31.33
CA PHE A 32 -4.41 -9.15 30.72
C PHE A 32 -4.83 -7.73 30.33
N LYS A 33 -4.64 -6.77 31.25
CA LYS A 33 -4.92 -5.35 30.98
C LYS A 33 -4.03 -4.79 29.87
N ALA A 34 -2.75 -5.17 29.87
CA ALA A 34 -1.81 -4.77 28.82
C ALA A 34 -2.18 -5.32 27.45
N TRP A 35 -2.54 -6.61 27.38
CA TRP A 35 -2.97 -7.25 26.14
C TRP A 35 -4.27 -6.63 25.60
N GLN A 36 -5.28 -6.43 26.47
CA GLN A 36 -6.54 -5.81 26.07
C GLN A 36 -6.32 -4.40 25.49
N TYR A 37 -5.49 -3.60 26.16
CA TYR A 37 -5.20 -2.24 25.71
C TYR A 37 -4.42 -2.22 24.38
N VAL A 38 -3.48 -3.16 24.17
CA VAL A 38 -2.81 -3.30 22.87
C VAL A 38 -3.78 -3.66 21.77
N GLU A 39 -4.76 -4.53 22.04
CA GLU A 39 -5.75 -4.94 21.04
C GLU A 39 -6.71 -3.80 20.67
N GLU A 40 -7.09 -2.96 21.64
CA GLU A 40 -7.84 -1.73 21.41
C GLU A 40 -7.05 -0.74 20.53
N LEU A 41 -5.78 -0.48 20.89
CA LEU A 41 -4.90 0.36 20.08
C LEU A 41 -4.69 -0.23 18.67
N LYS A 42 -4.53 -1.55 18.54
CA LYS A 42 -4.39 -2.21 17.24
C LYS A 42 -5.60 -1.92 16.37
N LYS A 43 -6.82 -2.01 16.92
CA LYS A 43 -8.06 -1.69 16.19
C LYS A 43 -8.08 -0.23 15.75
N GLU A 44 -7.79 0.72 16.65
CA GLU A 44 -7.75 2.15 16.33
C GLU A 44 -6.74 2.47 15.23
N LYS A 45 -5.50 1.97 15.35
CA LYS A 45 -4.44 2.20 14.36
C LYS A 45 -4.77 1.54 13.02
N SER A 46 -5.37 0.35 13.04
CA SER A 46 -5.84 -0.30 11.82
C SER A 46 -6.94 0.49 11.12
N LEU A 47 -7.87 1.09 11.88
CA LEU A 47 -8.91 1.96 11.34
C LEU A 47 -8.33 3.25 10.76
N TYR A 48 -7.34 3.83 11.44
CA TYR A 48 -6.59 4.98 10.93
C TYR A 48 -5.90 4.64 9.60
N ILE A 49 -5.18 3.52 9.52
CA ILE A 49 -4.54 3.06 8.27
C ILE A 49 -5.58 2.82 7.15
N LYS A 50 -6.76 2.32 7.49
CA LYS A 50 -7.84 2.13 6.50
C LYS A 50 -8.38 3.45 5.95
N ARG A 51 -8.54 4.46 6.81
CA ARG A 51 -9.11 5.77 6.50
C ARG A 51 -8.14 6.71 5.79
N HIS A 52 -6.86 6.61 6.11
CA HIS A 52 -5.83 7.50 5.59
C HIS A 52 -5.06 6.90 4.41
N HIS A 53 -4.67 7.77 3.47
CA HIS A 53 -4.12 7.35 2.18
C HIS A 53 -2.84 8.11 1.81
N LYS A 54 -2.58 9.26 2.42
CA LYS A 54 -1.43 10.09 2.07
C LYS A 54 -0.21 9.65 2.88
N ALA A 55 0.96 9.69 2.26
CA ALA A 55 2.23 9.45 2.97
C ALA A 55 2.45 10.45 4.12
N THR A 56 1.98 11.68 3.97
CA THR A 56 2.03 12.74 5.00
C THR A 56 1.29 12.35 6.28
N ASP A 57 0.19 11.61 6.15
CA ASP A 57 -0.66 11.22 7.29
C ASP A 57 0.04 10.16 8.17
N PHE A 58 1.07 9.50 7.63
CA PHE A 58 1.88 8.49 8.32
C PHE A 58 3.29 8.96 8.68
N LEU A 59 3.58 10.26 8.54
CA LEU A 59 4.91 10.81 8.85
C LEU A 59 5.29 10.58 10.32
N THR A 60 4.33 10.72 11.24
CA THR A 60 4.56 10.51 12.66
C THR A 60 4.40 9.05 13.05
N LYS A 61 5.42 8.44 13.66
CA LYS A 61 5.39 7.05 14.14
C LYS A 61 4.20 6.73 15.07
N LYS A 62 3.72 7.71 15.83
CA LYS A 62 2.56 7.55 16.73
C LYS A 62 1.26 7.16 16.01
N THR A 63 1.13 7.41 14.70
CA THR A 63 -0.12 7.12 13.97
C THR A 63 -0.29 5.64 13.62
N HIS A 64 0.79 4.88 13.55
CA HIS A 64 0.79 3.48 13.12
C HIS A 64 1.58 2.54 14.03
N GLN A 65 2.53 3.05 14.82
CA GLN A 65 3.32 2.25 15.76
C GLN A 65 2.83 2.43 17.19
N ILE A 66 2.74 1.32 17.92
CA ILE A 66 2.38 1.26 19.33
C ILE A 66 3.67 1.19 20.16
N LYS A 67 3.82 2.10 21.13
CA LYS A 67 4.97 2.13 22.04
C LYS A 67 4.62 1.57 23.41
N GLY A 68 5.49 0.71 23.95
CA GLY A 68 5.37 0.20 25.32
C GLY A 68 5.31 1.30 26.40
N SER A 69 5.93 2.46 26.14
CA SER A 69 5.85 3.62 27.04
C SER A 69 4.43 4.18 27.17
N ASP A 70 3.67 4.16 26.08
CA ASP A 70 2.35 4.77 26.03
C ASP A 70 1.33 3.85 26.71
N ILE A 71 1.52 2.53 26.56
CA ILE A 71 0.77 1.49 27.28
C ILE A 71 1.04 1.55 28.78
N ALA A 72 2.32 1.64 29.17
CA ALA A 72 2.71 1.75 30.57
C ALA A 72 2.10 2.99 31.26
N LYS A 73 2.10 4.14 30.56
CA LYS A 73 1.46 5.38 31.03
C LYS A 73 -0.05 5.23 31.17
N ALA A 74 -0.72 4.63 30.19
CA ALA A 74 -2.18 4.44 30.23
C ALA A 74 -2.64 3.50 31.35
N LEU A 75 -1.83 2.50 31.68
CA LEU A 75 -2.15 1.52 32.72
C LEU A 75 -1.59 1.88 34.10
N CYS A 76 -0.90 3.02 34.23
CA CYS A 76 -0.20 3.43 35.45
C CYS A 76 0.79 2.37 35.99
N ILE A 77 1.46 1.64 35.09
CA ILE A 77 2.44 0.60 35.42
C ILE A 77 3.84 1.08 35.03
N SER A 78 4.87 0.68 35.77
CA SER A 78 6.25 0.99 35.38
C SER A 78 6.60 0.29 34.06
N ARG A 79 7.19 1.04 33.12
CA ARG A 79 7.63 0.48 31.82
C ARG A 79 8.58 -0.70 32.00
N ALA A 80 9.45 -0.64 33.01
CA ALA A 80 10.38 -1.73 33.33
C ALA A 80 9.63 -3.01 33.73
N SER A 81 8.60 -2.90 34.59
CA SER A 81 7.78 -4.07 34.94
C SER A 81 7.08 -4.66 33.73
N LEU A 82 6.54 -3.83 32.85
CA LEU A 82 5.80 -4.30 31.68
C LEU A 82 6.71 -4.97 30.63
N MET A 83 7.91 -4.43 30.42
CA MET A 83 8.77 -4.82 29.28
C MET A 83 9.97 -5.69 29.65
N ASN A 84 10.48 -5.61 30.89
CA ASN A 84 11.78 -6.21 31.24
C ASN A 84 11.75 -7.11 32.50
N THR A 85 10.95 -6.77 33.51
CA THR A 85 11.11 -7.39 34.86
C THR A 85 10.14 -8.53 35.13
N SER A 86 8.95 -8.53 34.54
CA SER A 86 7.92 -9.55 34.81
C SER A 86 8.13 -10.82 33.98
N SER A 87 7.66 -11.97 34.46
CA SER A 87 7.76 -13.27 33.75
C SER A 87 7.13 -13.27 32.36
N TYR A 88 6.13 -12.42 32.12
CA TYR A 88 5.43 -12.27 30.83
C TYR A 88 6.04 -11.17 29.94
N SER A 89 7.11 -10.50 30.38
CA SER A 89 7.58 -9.29 29.70
C SER A 89 8.25 -9.57 28.36
N GLU A 90 8.96 -10.69 28.24
CA GLU A 90 9.59 -11.12 26.99
C GLU A 90 8.56 -11.50 25.93
N SER A 91 7.54 -12.27 26.32
CA SER A 91 6.43 -12.63 25.43
C SER A 91 5.59 -11.42 25.04
N PHE A 92 5.37 -10.48 25.95
CA PHE A 92 4.72 -9.20 25.66
C PHE A 92 5.52 -8.36 24.65
N ARG A 93 6.85 -8.30 24.80
CA ARG A 93 7.74 -7.58 23.87
C ARG A 93 7.65 -8.15 22.46
N GLN A 94 7.75 -9.48 22.33
CA GLN A 94 7.62 -10.17 21.04
C GLN A 94 6.24 -9.97 20.41
N TYR A 95 5.18 -10.00 21.23
CA TYR A 95 3.83 -9.72 20.77
C TYR A 95 3.69 -8.28 20.24
N LEU A 96 4.21 -7.29 20.97
CA LEU A 96 4.17 -5.88 20.56
C LEU A 96 4.98 -5.64 19.28
N GLU A 97 6.13 -6.30 19.12
CA GLU A 97 6.91 -6.26 17.90
C GLU A 97 6.15 -6.86 16.70
N LYS A 98 5.52 -8.02 16.90
CA LYS A 98 4.68 -8.66 15.88
C LYS A 98 3.52 -7.76 15.46
N VAL A 99 2.80 -7.17 16.41
CA VAL A 99 1.68 -6.25 16.12
C VAL A 99 2.16 -5.01 15.37
N ASN A 100 3.29 -4.44 15.76
CA ASN A 100 3.86 -3.29 15.06
C ASN A 100 4.30 -3.65 13.63
N ARG A 101 4.84 -4.85 13.41
CA ARG A 101 5.19 -5.34 12.07
C ARG A 101 3.94 -5.49 11.20
N GLU A 102 2.87 -6.08 11.72
CA GLU A 102 1.57 -6.19 11.02
C GLU A 102 1.02 -4.81 10.63
N LEU A 103 1.11 -3.82 11.52
CA LEU A 103 0.65 -2.45 11.25
C LEU A 103 1.51 -1.73 10.19
N GLU A 104 2.83 -1.95 10.20
CA GLU A 104 3.74 -1.42 9.17
C GLU A 104 3.50 -2.05 7.80
N GLU A 105 3.30 -3.37 7.75
CA GLU A 105 2.93 -4.07 6.52
C GLU A 105 1.61 -3.55 5.96
N ALA A 106 0.58 -3.38 6.80
CA ALA A 106 -0.70 -2.83 6.40
C ALA A 106 -0.58 -1.39 5.86
N LYS A 107 0.21 -0.54 6.51
CA LYS A 107 0.51 0.81 6.04
C LYS A 107 1.22 0.79 4.69
N ASN A 108 2.26 -0.02 4.54
CA ASN A 108 3.04 -0.11 3.31
C ASN A 108 2.20 -0.64 2.15
N ALA A 109 1.37 -1.65 2.39
CA ALA A 109 0.40 -2.15 1.41
C ALA A 109 -0.58 -1.05 0.99
N LYS A 110 -1.09 -0.26 1.95
CA LYS A 110 -2.00 0.85 1.66
C LYS A 110 -1.35 1.95 0.83
N LEU A 111 -0.11 2.32 1.13
CA LEU A 111 0.64 3.33 0.38
C LEU A 111 1.02 2.84 -1.03
N LYS A 112 1.38 1.56 -1.19
CA LYS A 112 1.59 0.94 -2.50
C LYS A 112 0.31 0.91 -3.32
N ASN A 113 -0.81 0.49 -2.73
CA ASN A 113 -2.09 0.48 -3.43
C ASN A 113 -2.56 1.88 -3.78
N THR A 114 -2.35 2.87 -2.91
CA THR A 114 -2.71 4.26 -3.21
C THR A 114 -1.82 4.82 -4.32
N SER A 115 -0.52 4.53 -4.29
CA SER A 115 0.37 4.94 -5.38
C SER A 115 0.00 4.24 -6.68
N GLN A 116 -0.38 2.97 -6.69
CA GLN A 116 -0.76 2.24 -7.90
C GLN A 116 -2.17 2.61 -8.42
N SER A 117 -3.14 2.82 -7.52
CA SER A 117 -4.55 3.07 -7.84
C SER A 117 -4.86 4.53 -8.19
N ALA A 118 -3.98 5.48 -7.87
CA ALA A 118 -4.14 6.88 -8.27
C ALA A 118 -3.86 7.04 -9.78
N SER A 119 -4.79 6.56 -10.60
CA SER A 119 -4.79 6.65 -12.06
C SER A 119 -5.11 8.07 -12.54
N ARG A 120 -4.33 9.08 -12.12
CA ARG A 120 -4.43 10.45 -12.68
C ARG A 120 -3.75 10.58 -14.06
N GLY A 121 -3.52 9.47 -14.77
CA GLY A 121 -2.87 9.45 -16.09
C GLY A 121 -1.53 10.21 -16.10
N SER A 122 -1.29 10.96 -17.19
CA SER A 122 -0.08 11.75 -17.45
C SER A 122 0.25 12.77 -16.33
N ILE A 123 -0.73 13.19 -15.51
CA ILE A 123 -0.55 14.19 -14.43
C ILE A 123 0.34 13.67 -13.29
N ARG A 124 0.52 12.35 -13.18
CA ARG A 124 1.39 11.75 -12.14
C ARG A 124 2.87 11.92 -12.45
N ASN A 125 3.24 11.86 -13.72
CA ASN A 125 4.63 11.83 -14.13
C ASN A 125 5.24 13.19 -13.80
N ARG A 126 6.41 13.18 -13.16
CA ARG A 126 7.13 14.42 -12.91
C ARG A 126 7.42 15.10 -14.25
N LYS A 127 7.57 16.43 -14.26
CA LYS A 127 7.88 17.18 -15.49
C LYS A 127 9.01 16.52 -16.28
N ASP A 128 10.05 16.05 -15.58
CA ASP A 128 11.22 15.41 -16.19
C ASP A 128 10.86 14.09 -16.88
N GLU A 129 10.07 13.23 -16.23
CA GLU A 129 9.59 11.97 -16.80
C GLU A 129 8.67 12.20 -18.01
N LEU A 130 7.84 13.24 -17.97
CA LEU A 130 7.01 13.63 -19.11
C LEU A 130 7.84 14.13 -20.29
N MET A 131 8.87 14.91 -20.01
CA MET A 131 9.77 15.42 -21.04
C MET A 131 10.52 14.27 -21.71
N THR A 132 11.08 13.33 -20.94
CA THR A 132 11.77 12.16 -21.52
C THR A 132 10.83 11.31 -22.36
N MET A 133 9.63 10.98 -21.85
CA MET A 133 8.62 10.25 -22.62
C MET A 133 8.21 10.98 -23.90
N ASN A 134 8.01 12.30 -23.86
CA ASN A 134 7.64 13.08 -25.03
C ASN A 134 8.79 13.10 -26.06
N THR A 135 10.03 13.23 -25.61
CA THR A 135 11.19 13.16 -26.51
C THR A 135 11.34 11.79 -27.16
N ASP A 136 11.10 10.71 -26.42
CA ASP A 136 11.17 9.35 -26.97
C ASP A 136 10.02 9.07 -27.94
N LEU A 137 8.81 9.54 -27.64
CA LEU A 137 7.68 9.47 -28.55
C LEU A 137 7.94 10.23 -29.85
N LYS A 138 8.51 11.44 -29.77
CA LYS A 138 8.91 12.22 -30.95
C LYS A 138 9.95 11.50 -31.80
N LYS A 139 10.98 10.89 -31.17
CA LYS A 139 11.99 10.08 -31.88
C LYS A 139 11.37 8.88 -32.59
N ARG A 140 10.43 8.19 -31.93
CA ARG A 140 9.71 7.05 -32.54
C ARG A 140 8.84 7.51 -33.71
N LEU A 141 8.16 8.64 -33.57
CA LEU A 141 7.37 9.25 -34.65
C LEU A 141 8.26 9.54 -35.86
N SER A 142 9.39 10.23 -35.65
CA SER A 142 10.31 10.54 -36.76
C SER A 142 10.89 9.28 -37.41
N ALA A 143 11.16 8.23 -36.63
CA ALA A 143 11.67 6.97 -37.19
C ALA A 143 10.61 6.26 -38.05
N LEU A 144 9.35 6.25 -37.60
CA LEU A 144 8.23 5.68 -38.35
C LEU A 144 7.90 6.51 -39.60
N GLU A 145 7.97 7.83 -39.50
CA GLU A 145 7.81 8.73 -40.65
C GLU A 145 8.88 8.45 -41.71
N ASN A 146 10.15 8.37 -41.31
CA ASN A 146 11.25 8.04 -42.23
C ASN A 146 11.03 6.67 -42.91
N GLN A 147 10.71 5.63 -42.12
CA GLN A 147 10.44 4.30 -42.67
C GLN A 147 9.29 4.33 -43.69
N LYS A 148 8.19 5.02 -43.36
CA LYS A 148 7.04 5.15 -44.27
C LYS A 148 7.40 5.93 -45.53
N THR A 149 8.23 6.97 -45.43
CA THR A 149 8.70 7.71 -46.61
C THR A 149 9.57 6.84 -47.52
N GLU A 150 10.45 6.01 -46.96
CA GLU A 150 11.25 5.07 -47.74
C GLU A 150 10.37 4.04 -48.46
N GLU A 151 9.37 3.49 -47.77
CA GLU A 151 8.40 2.56 -48.36
C GLU A 151 7.61 3.21 -49.50
N LEU A 152 7.14 4.45 -49.32
CA LEU A 152 6.43 5.20 -50.35
C LEU A 152 7.31 5.51 -51.56
N VAL A 153 8.58 5.87 -51.34
CA VAL A 153 9.55 6.10 -52.42
C VAL A 153 9.80 4.81 -53.19
N ARG A 154 10.04 3.68 -52.50
CA ARG A 154 10.21 2.37 -53.16
C ARG A 154 8.97 1.99 -53.97
N TYR A 155 7.78 2.13 -53.40
CA TYR A 155 6.53 1.87 -54.10
C TYR A 155 6.36 2.76 -55.35
N ALA A 156 6.66 4.06 -55.24
CA ALA A 156 6.62 4.96 -56.38
C ALA A 156 7.62 4.53 -57.47
N PHE A 157 8.84 4.12 -57.10
CA PHE A 157 9.82 3.57 -58.03
C PHE A 157 9.31 2.28 -58.71
N ASP A 158 8.68 1.37 -57.99
CA ASP A 158 8.13 0.13 -58.55
C ASP A 158 7.05 0.41 -59.59
N GLN A 159 6.18 1.39 -59.33
CA GLN A 159 5.08 1.80 -60.22
C GLN A 159 5.53 2.63 -61.44
N LEU A 160 6.80 3.04 -61.54
CA LEU A 160 7.28 3.80 -62.71
C LEU A 160 7.24 2.93 -63.98
N PRO A 161 6.70 3.44 -65.11
CA PRO A 161 6.75 2.78 -66.39
C PRO A 161 8.20 2.50 -66.85
N LEU A 162 8.43 1.36 -67.50
CA LEU A 162 9.75 0.93 -68.00
C LEU A 162 10.48 2.01 -68.83
N ASN A 163 9.74 2.79 -69.60
CA ASN A 163 10.23 3.86 -70.45
C ASN A 163 10.95 4.95 -69.62
N ILE A 164 10.43 5.21 -68.42
CA ILE A 164 10.94 6.22 -67.49
C ILE A 164 12.09 5.64 -66.66
N LYS A 165 12.00 4.37 -66.23
CA LYS A 165 13.09 3.65 -65.54
C LYS A 165 14.37 3.62 -66.39
N ARG A 166 14.25 3.27 -67.68
CA ARG A 166 15.38 3.30 -68.63
C ARG A 166 15.98 4.69 -68.82
N LYS A 167 15.16 5.76 -68.82
CA LYS A 167 15.64 7.15 -68.90
C LYS A 167 16.35 7.61 -67.62
N LEU A 168 15.99 7.05 -66.47
CA LEU A 168 16.64 7.29 -65.18
C LEU A 168 17.89 6.42 -64.96
N GLY A 169 18.27 5.57 -65.92
CA GLY A 169 19.43 4.67 -65.79
C GLY A 169 19.21 3.50 -64.83
N LEU A 170 17.97 3.25 -64.43
CA LEU A 170 17.56 2.13 -63.58
C LEU A 170 17.10 1.01 -64.53
N SER A 171 17.90 -0.05 -64.64
CA SER A 171 17.70 -1.17 -65.58
C SER A 171 16.44 -1.98 -65.27
#